data_AF-A0A0D2LKD9-F1
#
_entry.id   AF-A0A0D2LKD9-F1
#
_cell.length_a   1.000
_cell.length_b   1.000
_cell.length_c   1.000
_cell.angle_alpha   90.00
_cell.angle_beta   90.00
_cell.angle_gamma   90.00
#
_symmetry.space_group_name_H-M   'P 1'
#
loop_
_entity.id
_entity.type
_entity.pdbx_description
1 polymer ?
#
loop_
_entity_poly.entity_id
_entity_poly.type
_entity_poly.pdbx_seq_one_letter_code
_entity_poly.pdbx_strand_id
1 'polypeptide(L)'
;MQLVSNALAQECAMGALMVGYFMYYYESWVLPALMRQEKMQYNWSAAWKKYHENIWRLNTAYDRELRYSAISKNLLLQHVNHTPPKDVAEHVTKMILANRKVYDALAPGSKRLLIWQVQPALQ
;
A
#
# COMPACT_ATOMS: atom_id res chain seq x y z
N MET A 1 84.48 -16.60 -4.49
CA MET A 1 83.09 -16.49 -3.99
C MET A 1 83.14 -15.76 -2.65
N GLN A 2 82.33 -14.74 -2.42
CA GLN A 2 82.34 -13.97 -1.18
C GLN A 2 81.58 -14.76 -0.11
N LEU A 3 82.29 -15.30 0.88
CA LEU A 3 81.73 -16.25 1.85
C LEU A 3 81.25 -15.58 3.16
N VAL A 4 81.91 -14.49 3.57
CA VAL A 4 81.59 -13.73 4.79
C VAL A 4 81.76 -12.25 4.47
N SER A 5 80.83 -11.40 4.90
CA SER A 5 80.90 -9.96 4.67
C SER A 5 81.80 -9.25 5.68
N ASN A 6 82.36 -8.12 5.26
CA ASN A 6 83.26 -7.31 6.09
C ASN A 6 82.52 -6.57 7.23
N ALA A 7 81.18 -6.58 7.22
CA ALA A 7 80.33 -5.86 8.17
C ALA A 7 79.06 -6.65 8.49
N LEU A 8 79.21 -7.90 8.94
CA LEU A 8 78.10 -8.80 9.25
C LEU A 8 77.03 -8.16 10.16
N ALA A 9 77.45 -7.38 11.18
CA ALA A 9 76.53 -6.68 12.07
C ALA A 9 75.67 -5.63 11.35
N GLN A 10 76.23 -4.94 10.34
CA GLN A 10 75.51 -3.96 9.53
C GLN A 10 74.50 -4.65 8.61
N GLU A 11 74.87 -5.78 8.01
CA GLU A 11 73.95 -6.58 7.18
C GLU A 11 72.81 -7.19 8.02
N CYS A 12 73.11 -7.67 9.24
CA CYS A 12 72.09 -8.13 10.19
C CYS A 12 71.17 -6.99 10.63
N ALA A 13 71.70 -5.80 10.92
CA ALA A 13 70.90 -4.63 11.29
C ALA A 13 70.00 -4.17 10.14
N MET A 14 70.51 -4.20 8.89
CA MET A 14 69.72 -3.89 7.69
C MET A 14 68.60 -4.93 7.49
N GLY A 15 68.90 -6.22 7.67
CA GLY A 15 67.89 -7.28 7.64
C GLY A 15 66.79 -7.08 8.67
N ALA A 16 67.16 -6.76 9.92
CA ALA A 16 66.21 -6.48 10.99
C ALA A 16 65.35 -5.24 10.71
N LEU A 17 65.93 -4.17 10.16
CA LEU A 17 65.20 -2.96 9.76
C LEU A 17 64.19 -3.24 8.64
N MET A 18 64.59 -4.00 7.62
CA MET A 18 63.71 -4.34 6.50
C MET A 18 62.53 -5.22 6.94
N VAL A 19 62.79 -6.23 7.79
CA VAL A 19 61.73 -7.08 8.36
C VAL A 19 60.83 -6.27 9.29
N GLY A 20 61.40 -5.43 10.15
CA GLY A 20 60.63 -4.55 11.05
C GLY A 20 59.74 -3.58 10.30
N TYR A 21 60.25 -2.95 9.24
CA TYR A 21 59.46 -2.07 8.37
C TYR A 21 58.37 -2.82 7.63
N PHE A 22 58.67 -4.01 7.09
CA PHE A 22 57.68 -4.86 6.43
C PHE A 22 56.55 -5.25 7.40
N MET A 23 56.87 -5.70 8.61
CA MET A 23 55.86 -6.04 9.63
C MET A 23 55.01 -4.82 9.97
N TYR A 24 55.63 -3.67 10.23
CA TYR A 24 54.90 -2.42 10.50
C TYR A 24 53.96 -2.04 9.36
N TYR A 25 54.45 -2.07 8.12
CA TYR A 25 53.65 -1.72 6.95
C TYR A 25 52.51 -2.71 6.72
N TYR A 26 52.78 -4.01 6.86
CA TYR A 26 51.79 -5.07 6.71
C TYR A 26 50.67 -4.95 7.76
N GLU A 27 51.03 -4.83 9.04
CA GLU A 27 50.06 -4.75 10.14
C GLU A 27 49.27 -3.44 10.15
N SER A 28 49.89 -2.33 9.74
CA SER A 28 49.26 -1.01 9.80
C SER A 28 48.42 -0.69 8.55
N TRP A 29 48.82 -1.16 7.37
CA TRP A 29 48.21 -0.74 6.10
C TRP A 29 47.57 -1.89 5.35
N VAL A 30 48.27 -3.01 5.20
CA VAL A 30 47.80 -4.13 4.36
C VAL A 30 46.72 -4.94 5.07
N LEU A 31 47.01 -5.43 6.27
CA LEU A 31 46.11 -6.28 7.03
C LEU A 31 44.79 -5.57 7.39
N PRO A 32 44.76 -4.29 7.81
CA PRO A 32 43.51 -3.61 8.10
C PRO A 32 42.66 -3.37 6.85
N ALA A 33 43.30 -3.06 5.71
CA ALA A 33 42.58 -2.88 4.45
C ALA A 33 41.93 -4.20 3.99
N LEU A 34 42.70 -5.30 4.02
CA LEU A 34 42.21 -6.62 3.64
C LEU A 34 41.10 -7.10 4.58
N MET A 35 41.31 -6.96 5.90
CA MET A 35 40.32 -7.34 6.90
C MET A 35 39.03 -6.52 6.83
N ARG A 36 39.10 -5.22 6.50
CA ARG A 36 37.88 -4.41 6.31
C ARG A 36 37.04 -4.94 5.16
N GLN A 37 37.66 -5.26 4.03
CA GLN A 37 36.96 -5.77 2.86
C GLN A 37 36.36 -7.16 3.14
N GLU A 38 37.16 -8.09 3.64
CA GLU A 38 36.71 -9.47 3.89
C GLU A 38 35.66 -9.54 4.99
N LYS A 39 35.91 -8.87 6.13
CA LYS A 39 34.95 -8.89 7.25
C LYS A 39 33.66 -8.15 6.90
N MET A 40 33.69 -7.11 6.08
CA MET A 40 32.46 -6.46 5.64
C MET A 40 31.58 -7.46 4.88
N GLN A 41 32.13 -8.14 3.86
CA GLN A 41 31.37 -9.11 3.09
C GLN A 41 30.92 -10.31 3.94
N TYR A 42 31.81 -10.85 4.76
CA TYR A 42 31.52 -11.98 5.63
C TYR A 42 30.45 -11.65 6.69
N ASN A 43 30.56 -10.49 7.34
CA ASN A 43 29.58 -10.08 8.35
C ASN A 43 28.21 -9.83 7.72
N TRP A 44 28.17 -9.22 6.52
CA TRP A 44 26.92 -9.03 5.79
C TRP A 44 26.28 -10.36 5.41
N SER A 45 27.04 -11.33 4.91
CA SER A 45 26.49 -12.63 4.54
C SER A 45 26.05 -13.45 5.76
N ALA A 46 26.82 -13.41 6.85
CA ALA A 46 26.50 -14.12 8.09
C ALA A 46 25.28 -13.52 8.81
N ALA A 47 25.14 -12.19 8.82
CA ALA A 47 24.03 -11.51 9.46
C ALA A 47 22.79 -11.39 8.54
N TRP A 48 22.94 -11.59 7.22
CA TRP A 48 21.93 -11.29 6.21
C TRP A 48 20.53 -11.73 6.60
N LYS A 49 20.37 -13.02 6.92
CA LYS A 49 19.07 -13.62 7.22
C LYS A 49 18.41 -12.96 8.44
N LYS A 50 19.14 -12.88 9.56
CA LYS A 50 18.61 -12.29 10.81
C LYS A 50 18.35 -10.80 10.66
N TYR A 51 19.24 -10.09 9.97
CA TYR A 51 19.09 -8.66 9.72
C TYR A 51 17.86 -8.35 8.87
N HIS A 52 17.65 -9.08 7.77
CA HIS A 52 16.48 -8.92 6.91
C HIS A 52 15.18 -9.27 7.62
N GLU A 53 15.18 -10.35 8.40
CA GLU A 53 14.00 -10.73 9.19
C GLU A 53 13.65 -9.66 10.22
N ASN A 54 14.65 -9.08 10.89
CA ASN A 54 14.43 -7.98 11.83
C ASN A 54 13.91 -6.72 11.14
N ILE A 55 14.49 -6.32 10.00
CA ILE A 55 13.97 -5.20 9.22
C ILE A 55 12.54 -5.45 8.79
N TRP A 56 12.24 -6.66 8.30
CA TRP A 56 10.90 -7.01 7.85
C TRP A 56 9.87 -6.89 8.96
N ARG A 57 10.19 -7.37 10.17
CA ARG A 57 9.32 -7.24 11.36
C ARG A 57 9.11 -5.79 11.81
N LEU A 58 10.13 -4.94 11.67
CA LEU A 58 10.04 -3.51 12.02
C LEU A 58 9.32 -2.69 10.93
N ASN A 59 9.25 -3.22 9.70
CA ASN A 59 8.67 -2.50 8.59
C ASN A 59 7.14 -2.51 8.65
N THR A 60 6.58 -1.40 9.11
CA THR A 60 5.13 -1.22 9.18
C THR A 60 4.46 -0.89 7.83
N ALA A 61 5.21 -0.89 6.73
CA ALA A 61 4.67 -0.55 5.41
C ALA A 61 3.72 -1.64 4.86
N TYR A 62 3.95 -2.91 5.19
CA TYR A 62 3.15 -4.02 4.68
C TYR A 62 1.72 -4.02 5.24
N ASP A 63 1.57 -3.69 6.52
CA ASP A 63 0.25 -3.68 7.19
C ASP A 63 -0.43 -2.30 7.13
N ARG A 64 -0.04 -1.44 6.18
CA ARG A 64 -0.59 -0.09 6.06
C ARG A 64 -2.09 -0.11 5.82
N GLU A 65 -2.60 -1.12 5.11
CA GLU A 65 -4.02 -1.25 4.79
C GLU A 65 -4.88 -1.48 6.04
N LEU A 66 -4.36 -2.17 7.05
CA LEU A 66 -5.04 -2.41 8.32
C LEU A 66 -5.23 -1.14 9.17
N ARG A 67 -4.50 -0.06 8.85
CA ARG A 67 -4.67 1.25 9.51
C ARG A 67 -5.87 2.02 8.98
N TYR A 68 -6.33 1.70 7.76
CA TYR A 68 -7.50 2.33 7.20
C TYR A 68 -8.77 1.68 7.73
N SER A 69 -9.90 2.38 7.60
CA SER A 69 -11.20 1.80 7.95
C SER A 69 -11.44 0.53 7.14
N ALA A 70 -11.74 -0.56 7.83
CA ALA A 70 -12.16 -1.80 7.20
C ALA A 70 -13.53 -1.67 6.50
N ILE A 71 -14.29 -0.63 6.81
CA ILE A 71 -15.55 -0.33 6.15
C ILE A 71 -15.24 0.24 4.77
N SER A 72 -15.45 -0.59 3.75
CA SER A 72 -15.29 -0.17 2.35
C SER A 72 -16.24 0.98 2.02
N LYS A 73 -15.84 1.79 1.03
CA LYS A 73 -16.68 2.87 0.50
C LYS A 73 -18.04 2.36 0.01
N ASN A 74 -18.09 1.12 -0.47
CA ASN A 74 -19.33 0.50 -0.95
C ASN A 74 -20.31 0.27 0.21
N LEU A 75 -19.85 -0.27 1.33
CA LEU A 75 -20.69 -0.45 2.52
C LEU A 75 -21.17 0.91 3.04
N LEU A 76 -20.30 1.92 3.05
CA LEU A 76 -20.69 3.26 3.45
C LEU A 76 -21.79 3.84 2.54
N LEU A 77 -21.65 3.70 1.22
CA LEU A 77 -22.67 4.16 0.28
C LEU A 77 -24.00 3.41 0.42
N GLN A 78 -23.96 2.11 0.70
CA GLN A 78 -25.17 1.32 0.96
C GLN A 78 -25.87 1.74 2.27
N HIS A 79 -25.12 2.06 3.31
CA HIS A 79 -25.71 2.53 4.57
C HIS A 79 -26.25 3.96 4.49
N VAL A 80 -25.55 4.85 3.78
CA VAL A 80 -25.99 6.24 3.60
C VAL A 80 -27.17 6.32 2.63
N ASN A 81 -27.05 5.68 1.46
CA ASN A 81 -28.06 5.69 0.41
C ASN A 81 -28.88 4.39 0.41
N HIS A 82 -29.27 3.94 1.60
CA HIS A 82 -30.00 2.69 1.81
C HIS A 82 -31.34 2.60 1.06
N THR A 83 -32.00 3.74 0.84
CA THR A 83 -33.24 3.84 0.08
C THR A 83 -33.16 5.00 -0.91
N PRO A 84 -33.61 4.81 -2.16
CA PRO A 84 -33.71 5.93 -3.08
C PRO A 84 -34.72 6.96 -2.56
N PRO A 85 -34.41 8.27 -2.64
CA PRO A 85 -35.35 9.31 -2.25
C PRO A 85 -36.56 9.29 -3.20
N LYS A 86 -37.75 9.58 -2.65
CA LYS A 86 -38.97 9.69 -3.45
C LYS A 86 -38.92 10.96 -4.29
N ASP A 87 -39.24 10.84 -5.57
CA ASP A 87 -39.35 11.98 -6.47
C ASP A 87 -40.75 12.63 -6.37
N VAL A 88 -40.79 13.96 -6.35
CA VAL A 88 -42.03 14.74 -6.34
C VAL A 88 -42.75 14.59 -7.68
N ALA A 89 -42.02 14.51 -8.79
CA ALA A 89 -42.62 14.32 -10.10
C ALA A 89 -43.34 12.96 -10.20
N GLU A 90 -42.83 11.93 -9.54
CA GLU A 90 -43.47 10.61 -9.47
C GLU A 90 -44.83 10.69 -8.76
N HIS A 91 -44.93 11.46 -7.67
CA HIS A 91 -46.20 11.69 -6.97
C HIS A 91 -47.21 12.42 -7.86
N VAL A 92 -46.80 13.54 -8.46
CA VAL A 92 -47.67 14.34 -9.33
C VAL A 92 -48.18 13.51 -10.51
N THR A 93 -47.30 12.76 -11.16
CA THR A 93 -47.66 11.92 -12.31
C THR A 93 -48.66 10.84 -11.92
N LYS A 94 -48.43 10.14 -10.80
CA LYS A 94 -49.36 9.13 -10.28
C LYS A 94 -50.73 9.73 -9.95
N MET A 95 -50.76 10.90 -9.32
CA MET A 95 -51.99 11.59 -8.97
C MET A 95 -52.76 12.09 -10.20
N ILE A 96 -52.07 12.65 -11.21
CA ILE A 96 -52.70 13.07 -12.46
C ILE A 96 -53.33 11.87 -13.19
N LEU A 97 -52.62 10.74 -13.26
CA LEU A 97 -53.15 9.51 -13.88
C LEU A 97 -54.36 8.96 -13.14
N ALA A 98 -54.38 9.02 -11.81
CA ALA A 98 -55.54 8.64 -11.00
C ALA A 98 -56.71 9.61 -11.22
N ASN A 99 -56.45 10.92 -11.12
CA ASN A 99 -57.47 11.96 -11.28
C ASN A 99 -58.06 11.98 -12.69
N ARG A 100 -57.29 11.61 -13.72
CA ARG A 100 -57.80 11.47 -15.09
C ARG A 100 -58.89 10.40 -15.17
N LYS A 101 -58.73 9.27 -14.48
CA LYS A 101 -59.77 8.22 -14.42
C LYS A 101 -61.02 8.71 -13.68
N VAL A 102 -60.83 9.47 -12.60
CA VAL A 102 -61.93 10.10 -11.86
C VAL A 102 -62.68 11.09 -12.76
N TYR A 103 -61.95 11.92 -13.50
CA TYR A 103 -62.52 12.87 -14.46
C TYR A 103 -63.28 12.14 -15.57
N ASP A 104 -62.70 11.12 -16.18
CA ASP A 104 -63.34 10.34 -17.23
C ASP A 104 -64.67 9.72 -16.76
N ALA A 105 -64.75 9.30 -15.49
CA ALA A 105 -65.93 8.65 -14.93
C ALA A 105 -67.02 9.62 -14.45
N LEU A 106 -66.65 10.80 -13.94
CA LEU A 106 -67.55 11.68 -13.18
C LEU A 106 -67.77 13.06 -13.80
N ALA A 107 -66.99 13.47 -14.81
CA ALA A 107 -67.13 14.79 -15.42
C ALA A 107 -68.21 14.83 -16.52
N PRO A 108 -69.17 15.78 -16.50
CA PRO A 108 -70.23 15.88 -17.50
C PRO A 108 -69.76 16.01 -18.96
N GLY A 109 -68.57 16.59 -19.17
CA GLY A 109 -67.94 16.73 -20.49
C GLY A 109 -67.09 15.53 -20.94
N SER A 110 -66.99 14.48 -20.13
CA SER A 110 -66.26 13.25 -20.48
C SER A 110 -67.07 12.39 -21.46
N LYS A 111 -66.38 11.81 -22.45
CA LYS A 111 -66.96 10.84 -23.39
C LYS A 111 -67.46 9.55 -22.71
N ARG A 112 -66.94 9.21 -21.52
CA ARG A 112 -67.20 7.94 -20.82
C ARG A 112 -67.79 8.16 -19.43
N LEU A 113 -68.64 9.19 -19.30
CA LEU A 113 -69.32 9.52 -18.06
C LEU A 113 -70.21 8.36 -17.57
N LEU A 114 -70.05 7.96 -16.32
CA LEU A 114 -70.76 6.83 -15.73
C LEU A 114 -72.16 7.16 -15.21
N ILE A 115 -72.56 8.45 -15.14
CA ILE A 115 -73.87 8.83 -14.58
C ILE A 115 -75.04 8.17 -15.31
N TRP A 116 -74.91 7.96 -16.62
CA TRP A 116 -75.91 7.30 -17.45
C TRP A 116 -75.97 5.78 -17.26
N GLN A 117 -74.94 5.20 -16.65
CA GLN A 117 -74.93 3.79 -16.21
C GLN A 117 -75.48 3.65 -14.79
N VAL A 118 -75.27 4.66 -13.93
CA VAL A 118 -75.71 4.65 -12.53
C VAL A 118 -77.19 5.02 -12.40
N GLN A 119 -77.64 6.03 -13.14
CA GLN A 119 -79.03 6.46 -13.16
C GLN A 119 -79.53 6.46 -14.61
N PRO A 120 -80.15 5.34 -15.05
CA PRO A 120 -80.72 5.27 -16.39
C PRO A 120 -81.82 6.31 -16.55
N ALA A 121 -82.00 6.78 -17.79
CA ALA A 121 -82.89 7.89 -18.11
C ALA A 121 -84.33 7.64 -17.60
N LEU A 122 -84.94 8.68 -17.04
CA LEU A 122 -86.39 8.74 -16.85
C LEU A 122 -87.01 8.98 -18.24
N GLN A 123 -87.45 7.89 -18.87
CA GLN A 123 -88.32 7.94 -20.05
C GLN A 123 -89.78 8.08 -19.65
#